data_AF-A0A3E4PK75-F1
#
_entry.id   AF-A0A3E4PK75-F1
#
_cell.length_a   1.000
_cell.length_b   1.000
_cell.length_c   1.000
_cell.angle_alpha   90.00
_cell.angle_beta   90.00
_cell.angle_gamma   90.00
#
_symmetry.space_group_name_H-M   'P 1'
#
loop_
_entity.id
_entity.type
_entity.pdbx_description
1 polymer ?
#
loop_
_entity_poly.entity_id
_entity_poly.type
_entity_poly.pdbx_seq_one_letter_code
_entity_poly.pdbx_strand_id
1 'polypeptide(L)' 'MAANMIGVRPCTRYQEIELEYQDMNWKKQRQKYTGWIAQIIQHEIDPCNGIVI' A
#
# COMPACT_ATOMS: atom_id res chain seq x y z
N MET A 1 -13.71 -31.68 -3.96
CA MET A 1 -12.62 -31.45 -2.97
C MET A 1 -12.07 -30.06 -3.21
N ALA A 2 -12.41 -29.10 -2.34
CA ALA A 2 -11.95 -27.71 -2.45
C ALA A 2 -10.74 -27.52 -1.55
N ALA A 3 -9.55 -27.40 -2.15
CA ALA A 3 -8.35 -26.94 -1.45
C ALA A 3 -8.28 -25.42 -1.58
N ASN A 4 -8.96 -24.73 -0.68
CA ASN A 4 -8.84 -23.29 -0.52
C ASN A 4 -7.42 -22.99 0.02
N MET A 5 -6.53 -22.43 -0.81
CA MET A 5 -5.23 -21.93 -0.37
C MET A 5 -5.46 -20.67 0.47
N ILE A 6 -5.58 -20.88 1.78
CA ILE A 6 -5.56 -19.84 2.81
C ILE A 6 -4.16 -19.21 2.77
N GLY A 7 -4.01 -18.03 2.16
CA GLY A 7 -2.71 -17.32 2.20
C GLY A 7 -2.46 -16.23 1.17
N VAL A 8 -3.30 -16.09 0.13
CA VAL A 8 -3.22 -14.94 -0.78
C VAL A 8 -4.41 -14.05 -0.49
N ARG A 9 -4.23 -13.07 0.40
CA ARG A 9 -5.27 -12.05 0.57
C ARG A 9 -5.28 -11.20 -0.70
N PRO A 10 -6.44 -11.00 -1.34
CA PRO A 10 -6.53 -10.12 -2.51
C PRO A 10 -6.15 -8.70 -2.06
N CYS A 11 -4.91 -8.31 -2.34
CA CYS A 11 -4.43 -6.96 -2.13
C CYS A 11 -4.68 -6.19 -3.42
N THR A 12 -5.51 -5.15 -3.35
CA THR A 12 -5.75 -4.26 -4.48
C THR A 12 -4.46 -3.50 -4.74
N ARG A 13 -3.71 -3.91 -5.77
CA ARG A 13 -2.46 -3.27 -6.18
C ARG A 13 -2.77 -2.20 -7.23
N TYR A 14 -2.73 -0.94 -6.82
CA TYR A 14 -2.84 0.20 -7.71
C TYR A 14 -1.51 0.44 -8.44
N GLN A 15 -1.58 0.69 -9.75
CA GLN A 15 -0.39 1.07 -10.55
C GLN A 15 0.10 2.49 -10.26
N GLU A 16 -0.80 3.36 -9.78
CA GLU A 16 -0.54 4.74 -9.37
C GLU A 16 -1.19 4.98 -8.00
N ILE A 17 -0.45 5.62 -7.11
CA ILE A 17 -0.96 6.10 -5.82
C ILE A 17 -0.59 7.57 -5.64
N GLU A 18 -1.46 8.33 -4.97
CA GLU A 18 -1.17 9.67 -4.49
C GLU A 18 -1.03 9.62 -2.98
N LEU A 19 0.11 10.09 -2.46
CA LEU A 19 0.38 10.13 -1.03
C LEU A 19 0.41 11.57 -0.56
N GLU A 20 -0.36 11.84 0.49
CA GLU A 20 -0.22 13.04 1.31
C GLU A 20 0.50 12.65 2.61
N TYR A 21 1.64 13.27 2.88
CA TYR A 21 2.41 13.05 4.10
C TYR A 21 2.99 14.36 4.62
N GLN A 22 3.36 14.38 5.90
CA GLN A 22 4.10 15.50 6.48
C GLN A 22 5.59 15.18 6.48
N ASP A 23 6.39 16.14 6.00
CA ASP A 23 7.83 16.05 6.18
C ASP A 23 8.25 16.36 7.63
N MET A 24 9.53 16.20 7.94
CA MET A 24 10.08 16.47 9.28
C MET A 24 9.89 17.93 9.75
N ASN A 25 9.56 18.85 8.83
CA ASN A 25 9.26 20.25 9.12
C ASN A 25 7.75 20.51 9.20
N TRP A 26 6.93 19.46 9.35
CA TRP A 26 5.47 19.53 9.40
C TRP A 26 4.83 20.18 8.16
N LYS A 27 5.54 20.24 7.03
CA LYS A 27 4.97 20.70 5.78
C LYS A 27 4.27 19.55 5.10
N LYS A 28 3.05 19.82 4.63
CA LYS A 28 2.28 18.88 3.82
C LYS A 28 2.95 18.73 2.46
N GLN A 29 3.30 17.49 2.13
CA GLN A 29 3.81 17.08 0.84
C GLN A 29 2.76 16.19 0.19
N ARG A 30 2.54 16.39 -1.11
CA ARG A 30 1.66 15.54 -1.90
C ARG A 30 2.42 15.04 -3.12
N GLN A 31 2.68 13.75 -3.16
CA GLN A 31 3.52 13.14 -4.20
C GLN A 31 2.79 11.94 -4.80
N LYS A 32 2.81 11.87 -6.13
CA LYS A 32 2.31 10.72 -6.88
C LYS A 32 3.45 9.74 -7.12
N TYR A 33 3.19 8.47 -6.83
CA TYR A 33 4.13 7.37 -7.08
C TYR A 33 3.48 6.36 -8.02
N THR A 34 4.26 5.87 -8.98
CA THR A 34 3.81 4.90 -9.98
C THR A 34 4.76 3.71 -10.04
N GLY A 35 4.25 2.59 -10.54
CA GLY A 35 5.04 1.38 -10.79
C GLY A 35 5.52 0.70 -9.50
N TRP A 36 6.79 0.29 -9.47
CA TRP A 36 7.38 -0.48 -8.36
C TRP A 36 7.32 0.26 -7.02
N ILE A 37 7.52 1.58 -7.04
CA ILE A 37 7.48 2.41 -5.81
C ILE A 37 6.06 2.41 -5.23
N ALA A 38 5.04 2.52 -6.07
CA ALA A 38 3.65 2.42 -5.62
C ALA A 38 3.35 1.07 -4.95
N GLN A 39 3.94 -0.02 -5.45
CA GLN A 39 3.75 -1.37 -4.88
C GLN A 39 4.39 -1.53 -3.51
N ILE A 40 5.63 -1.03 -3.33
CA ILE A 40 6.30 -1.04 -2.02
C ILE A 40 5.47 -0.28 -1.00
N ILE A 41 5.03 0.93 -1.35
CA ILE A 41 4.32 1.78 -0.39
C ILE A 41 2.97 1.15 0.01
N GLN A 42 2.26 0.54 -0.94
CA GLN A 42 1.04 -0.21 -0.62
C GLN A 42 1.32 -1.40 0.31
N HIS A 43 2.43 -2.12 0.11
CA HIS A 43 2.83 -3.23 0.99
C HIS A 43 3.06 -2.80 2.44
N GLU A 44 3.69 -1.65 2.65
CA GLU A 44 4.00 -1.11 3.98
C GLU A 44 2.78 -0.46 4.67
N ILE A 45 1.83 0.08 3.89
CA ILE A 45 0.60 0.71 4.41
C ILE A 45 -0.49 -0.32 4.76
N ASP A 46 -0.56 -1.44 4.03
CA ASP A 46 -1.50 -2.55 4.27
C ASP A 46 -1.55 -2.99 5.76
N PRO A 47 -0.42 -3.28 6.45
CA PRO A 47 -0.44 -3.69 7.86
C PRO A 47 -0.89 -2.58 8.84
N CYS A 48 -0.81 -1.30 8.44
CA CYS A 48 -1.20 -0.17 9.29
C CYS A 48 -2.74 0.00 9.40
N ASN A 49 -3.50 -0.57 8.45
CA ASN A 49 -4.97 -0.54 8.43
C ASN A 49 -5.63 -1.79 9.03
N GLY A 50 -4.87 -2.67 9.69
CA GLY A 50 -5.41 -3.92 10.26
C GLY A 50 -5.75 -4.99 9.22
N ILE A 51 -5.42 -4.75 7.94
CA ILE A 51 -5.35 -5.80 6.93
C ILE A 51 -4.00 -6.48 7.11
N VAL A 52 -3.96 -7.40 8.07
CA VAL A 52 -2.91 -8.43 8.10
C VAL A 52 -2.89 -9.05 6.70
N ILE A 53 -1.72 -9.36 6.14
CA ILE A 53 -1.58 -10.22 4.97
C ILE A 53 -1.23 -11.61 5.49
#